data_AF-A0A2E6KZV0-F1
#
_entry.id   AF-A0A2E6KZV0-F1
#
_cell.length_a   1.000
_cell.length_b   1.000
_cell.length_c   1.000
_cell.angle_alpha   90.00
_cell.angle_beta   90.00
_cell.angle_gamma   90.00
#
_symmetry.space_group_name_H-M   'P 1'
#
loop_
_entity.id
_entity.type
_entity.pdbx_description
1 polymer ?
#
loop_
_entity_poly.entity_id
_entity_poly.type
_entity_poly.pdbx_seq_one_letter_code
_entity_poly.pdbx_strand_id
1 'polypeptide(L)' 'MEKATGQNVVLMGGSGGIFEIRQDSNVIWKKERSGHFPLPGEASALF' A
#
# COMPACT_ATOMS: atom_id res chain seq x y z
N MET A 1 -2.72 -6.79 -12.07
CA MET A 1 -2.52 -5.44 -11.49
C MET A 1 -1.66 -4.56 -12.38
N GLU A 2 -0.60 -5.09 -12.99
CA GLU A 2 0.30 -4.37 -13.91
C GLU A 2 -0.40 -3.52 -14.99
N LYS A 3 -1.48 -4.05 -15.61
CA LYS A 3 -2.23 -3.34 -16.67
C LYS A 3 -2.97 -2.07 -16.22
N ALA A 4 -3.20 -1.86 -14.92
CA ALA A 4 -3.97 -0.70 -14.44
C ALA A 4 -3.08 0.47 -13.99
N THR A 5 -1.86 0.18 -13.51
CA THR A 5 -0.96 1.19 -12.93
C THR A 5 0.37 1.33 -13.67
N GLY A 6 0.70 0.40 -14.58
CA GLY A 6 2.05 0.30 -15.14
C GLY A 6 3.11 -0.11 -14.12
N GLN A 7 2.70 -0.47 -12.90
CA GLN A 7 3.58 -0.87 -11.80
C GLN A 7 3.42 -2.36 -11.51
N ASN A 8 4.54 -3.03 -11.23
CA ASN A 8 4.53 -4.42 -10.76
C ASN A 8 4.15 -4.47 -9.28
N VAL A 9 2.86 -4.65 -9.02
CA VAL A 9 2.32 -4.74 -7.66
C VAL A 9 2.23 -6.21 -7.25
N VAL A 10 2.88 -6.55 -6.13
CA VAL A 10 2.81 -7.87 -5.50
C VAL A 10 2.08 -7.79 -4.16
N LEU A 11 1.22 -8.77 -3.90
CA LEU A 11 0.58 -8.94 -2.59
C LEU A 11 1.48 -9.84 -1.73
N MET A 12 1.95 -9.30 -0.60
CA MET A 12 2.72 -10.06 0.37
C MET A 12 1.81 -10.47 1.53
N GLY A 13 1.83 -11.77 1.87
CA GLY A 13 1.15 -12.27 3.06
C GLY A 13 1.73 -11.66 4.32
N GLY A 14 0.88 -11.13 5.20
CA GLY A 14 1.25 -10.54 6.49
C GLY A 14 0.46 -11.15 7.64
N SER A 15 0.82 -10.79 8.87
CA SER A 15 0.19 -11.25 10.11
C SER A 15 -0.11 -10.09 11.06
N GLY A 16 -0.90 -10.34 12.12
CA GLY A 16 -1.08 -9.39 13.22
C GLY A 16 -1.87 -8.12 12.88
N GLY A 17 -2.69 -8.14 11.82
CA GLY A 17 -3.49 -6.98 11.39
C GLY A 17 -2.67 -5.85 10.75
N ILE A 18 -1.42 -6.13 10.39
CA ILE A 18 -0.52 -5.19 9.70
C ILE A 18 -1.02 -4.96 8.28
N PHE A 19 -1.00 -3.70 7.86
CA PHE A 19 -1.21 -3.30 6.48
C PHE A 19 -0.26 -2.15 6.15
N GLU A 20 0.59 -2.36 5.14
CA GLU A 20 1.59 -1.42 4.67
C GLU A 20 1.60 -1.38 3.15
N ILE A 21 1.86 -0.19 2.59
CA ILE A 21 2.19 -0.01 1.17
C ILE A 21 3.65 0.40 1.12
N ARG A 22 4.41 -0.30 0.25
CA ARG A 22 5.84 -0.07 0.07
C ARG A 22 6.16 0.21 -1.39
N GLN A 23 7.04 1.18 -1.62
CA GLN A 23 7.60 1.51 -2.92
C GLN A 23 9.11 1.60 -2.77
N ASP A 24 9.87 0.89 -3.63
CA ASP A 24 11.33 0.83 -3.56
C ASP A 24 11.85 0.50 -2.15
N SER A 25 11.18 -0.45 -1.48
CA SER A 25 11.41 -0.87 -0.08
C SER A 25 11.08 0.17 1.00
N ASN A 26 10.67 1.38 0.65
CA ASN A 26 10.23 2.42 1.58
C ASN A 26 8.75 2.26 1.92
N VAL A 27 8.40 2.36 3.21
CA VAL A 27 7.00 2.38 3.66
C VAL A 27 6.41 3.75 3.39
N ILE A 28 5.45 3.81 2.47
CA ILE A 28 4.73 5.03 2.08
C ILE A 28 3.34 5.10 2.72
N TRP A 29 2.81 3.97 3.21
CA TRP A 29 1.59 3.92 4.01
C TRP A 29 1.69 2.86 5.10
N LYS A 30 1.14 3.14 6.29
CA LYS A 30 1.02 2.17 7.38
C LYS A 30 -0.26 2.39 8.17
N LYS A 31 -1.15 1.39 8.17
CA LYS A 31 -2.46 1.43 8.82
C LYS A 31 -2.39 1.75 10.32
N GLU A 32 -1.34 1.29 11.01
CA GLU A 32 -1.13 1.57 12.43
C GLU A 32 -1.03 3.09 12.73
N ARG A 33 -0.50 3.88 11.79
CA ARG A 33 -0.37 5.34 11.95
C ARG A 33 -1.65 6.09 11.62
N SER A 34 -2.38 5.64 10.59
CA SER A 34 -3.62 6.30 10.15
C SER A 34 -4.84 5.85 10.95
N GLY A 35 -4.81 4.65 11.54
CA GLY A 35 -5.97 4.01 12.17
C GLY A 35 -6.98 3.42 11.17
N HIS A 36 -6.72 3.55 9.86
CA HIS A 36 -7.63 3.08 8.80
C HIS A 36 -6.88 2.52 7.57
N PHE A 37 -7.57 1.73 6.77
CA PHE A 37 -7.12 1.39 5.42
C PHE A 37 -7.21 2.64 4.51
N PRO A 38 -6.33 2.79 3.52
CA PRO A 38 -6.38 3.95 2.64
C PRO A 38 -7.72 4.00 1.91
N LEU A 39 -8.28 5.19 1.78
CA LEU A 39 -9.46 5.42 0.97
C LEU A 39 -9.11 5.27 -0.52
N PRO A 40 -10.09 4.95 -1.39
CA PRO A 40 -9.89 5.05 -2.83
C PRO A 40 -9.36 6.44 -3.20
N GLY A 41 -8.26 6.51 -3.95
CA GLY A 41 -7.62 7.78 -4.30
C GLY A 41 -6.45 8.19 -3.38
N GLU A 42 -6.50 7.83 -2.10
CA GLU A 42 -5.49 8.22 -1.10
C GLU A 42 -4.16 7.50 -1.33
N ALA A 43 -4.22 6.19 -1.57
CA ALA A 43 -3.03 5.42 -1.93
C ALA A 43 -2.45 5.89 -3.27
N SER A 44 -3.29 6.23 -4.26
CA SER A 44 -2.83 6.71 -5.57
C SER A 44 -2.17 8.08 -5.55
N ALA A 45 -2.38 8.88 -4.50
CA ALA A 45 -1.71 10.18 -4.35
C ALA A 45 -0.26 10.05 -3.82
N LEU A 46 0.19 8.84 -3.46
CA LEU A 46 1.53 8.59 -2.90
C LEU A 46 2.60 8.31 -3.97
N PHE A 47 2.22 8.20 -5.25
CA PHE A 47 3.10 7.83 -6.36
C PHE A 47 3.10 8.88 -7.48
#